data_AF-A0A831TCV7-F1
#
_entry.id   AF-A0A831TCV7-F1
#
_cell.length_a   1.000
_cell.length_b   1.000
_cell.length_c   1.000
_cell.angle_alpha   90.00
_cell.angle_beta   90.00
_cell.angle_gamma   90.00
#
_symmetry.space_group_name_H-M   'P 1'
#
loop_
_entity.id
_entity.type
_entity.pdbx_description
1 polymer ?
#
loop_
_entity_poly.entity_id
_entity_poly.type
_entity_poly.pdbx_seq_one_letter_code
_entity_poly.pdbx_strand_id
1 'polypeptide(L)'
;MREQRQRLTERLLENLRLVIQALHATSSRQWMELELTTAQLRMLFTLATAQPATVGELAERLDISGPTASHLVDRLVQAGLVSRAEDPA
;
A
#
# COMPACT_ATOMS: atom_id res chain seq x y z
N MET A 1 4.97 25.34 -10.81
CA MET A 1 4.08 24.20 -10.48
C MET A 1 4.47 22.87 -11.17
N ARG A 2 4.71 22.81 -12.49
CA ARG A 2 5.05 21.54 -13.18
C ARG A 2 6.39 20.94 -12.71
N GLU A 3 7.44 21.74 -12.63
CA GLU A 3 8.76 21.28 -12.15
C GLU A 3 8.75 20.82 -10.68
N GLN A 4 7.93 21.46 -9.83
CA GLN A 4 7.79 21.06 -8.43
C GLN A 4 7.08 19.71 -8.30
N ARG A 5 6.03 19.48 -9.09
CA ARG A 5 5.38 18.16 -9.20
C ARG A 5 6.34 17.11 -9.73
N GLN A 6 7.16 17.44 -10.74
CA GLN A 6 8.18 16.54 -11.29
C GLN A 6 9.17 16.09 -10.20
N ARG A 7 9.73 17.05 -9.46
CA ARG A 7 10.67 16.75 -8.35
C ARG A 7 10.03 15.94 -7.22
N LEU A 8 8.75 16.19 -6.92
CA LEU A 8 8.00 15.40 -5.93
C LEU A 8 7.83 13.95 -6.40
N THR A 9 7.47 13.76 -7.67
CA THR A 9 7.34 12.43 -8.27
C THR A 9 8.68 11.68 -8.28
N GLU A 10 9.76 12.33 -8.69
CA GLU A 10 11.11 11.72 -8.73
C GLU A 10 11.56 11.30 -7.33
N ARG A 11 11.39 12.16 -6.32
CA ARG A 11 11.72 11.83 -4.93
C ARG A 11 10.88 10.69 -4.37
N LEU A 12 9.60 10.63 -4.73
CA LEU A 12 8.71 9.53 -4.32
C LEU A 12 9.19 8.20 -4.93
N LEU A 13 9.57 8.21 -6.21
CA LEU A 13 10.08 7.03 -6.91
C LEU A 13 11.44 6.57 -6.35
N GLU A 14 12.35 7.50 -6.06
CA GLU A 14 13.66 7.21 -5.43
C GLU A 14 13.47 6.54 -4.06
N ASN A 15 12.61 7.11 -3.22
CA ASN A 15 12.32 6.56 -1.89
C ASN A 15 11.64 5.19 -1.98
N LEU A 16 10.68 5.02 -2.89
CA LEU A 16 10.06 3.71 -3.15
C LEU A 16 11.11 2.68 -3.56
N ARG A 17 12.03 3.05 -4.45
CA ARG A 17 13.10 2.18 -4.92
C ARG A 17 14.06 1.76 -3.80
N LEU A 18 14.40 2.68 -2.89
CA LEU A 18 15.25 2.37 -1.73
C LEU A 18 14.55 1.41 -0.76
N VAL A 19 13.25 1.64 -0.50
CA VAL A 19 12.45 0.75 0.35
C VAL A 19 12.32 -0.64 -0.27
N ILE A 20 12.02 -0.73 -1.57
CA ILE A 20 11.93 -2.01 -2.28
C ILE A 20 13.28 -2.75 -2.25
N GLN A 21 14.40 -2.05 -2.46
CA GLN A 21 15.73 -2.67 -2.39
C GLN A 21 16.07 -3.20 -0.99
N ALA A 22 15.73 -2.45 0.07
CA ALA A 22 15.93 -2.89 1.45
C ALA A 22 15.07 -4.12 1.79
N LEU A 23 13.82 -4.15 1.32
CA LEU A 23 12.92 -5.29 1.48
C LEU A 23 13.42 -6.52 0.70
N HIS A 24 13.92 -6.33 -0.53
CA HIS A 24 14.54 -7.39 -1.33
C HIS A 24 15.79 -7.98 -0.66
N ALA A 25 16.65 -7.15 -0.07
CA ALA A 25 17.86 -7.62 0.60
C ALA A 25 17.59 -8.53 1.82
N THR A 26 16.40 -8.39 2.44
CA THR A 26 16.05 -9.06 3.70
C THR A 26 15.12 -10.27 3.51
N SER A 27 14.40 -10.36 2.38
CA SER A 27 13.33 -11.38 2.17
C SER A 27 13.17 -11.85 0.71
N SER A 28 14.24 -11.75 -0.09
CA SER A 28 14.26 -11.80 -1.57
C SER A 28 13.34 -12.81 -2.26
N ARG A 29 13.23 -14.07 -1.79
CA ARG A 29 12.43 -15.09 -2.50
C ARG A 29 10.93 -14.92 -2.30
N GLN A 30 10.47 -14.69 -1.06
CA GLN A 30 9.05 -14.56 -0.75
C GLN A 30 8.48 -13.23 -1.27
N TRP A 31 9.28 -12.17 -1.28
CA TRP A 31 8.87 -10.86 -1.79
C TRP A 31 8.75 -10.82 -3.32
N MET A 32 9.62 -11.50 -4.06
CA MET A 32 9.51 -11.57 -5.53
C MET A 32 8.33 -12.44 -5.99
N GLU A 33 7.88 -13.39 -5.16
CA GLU A 33 6.68 -14.19 -5.42
C GLU A 33 5.38 -13.40 -5.15
N LEU A 34 5.46 -12.30 -4.39
CA LEU A 34 4.34 -11.38 -4.17
C LEU A 34 4.19 -10.44 -5.38
N GLU A 35 3.30 -10.80 -6.31
CA GLU A 35 2.90 -9.95 -7.45
C GLU A 35 2.05 -8.75 -7.00
N LEU A 36 2.63 -7.83 -6.23
CA LEU A 36 1.94 -6.64 -5.73
C LEU A 36 1.92 -5.52 -6.77
N THR A 37 0.73 -5.00 -7.04
CA THR A 37 0.55 -3.75 -7.79
C THR A 37 0.95 -2.54 -6.94
N THR A 38 1.31 -1.43 -7.60
CA THR A 38 1.60 -0.16 -6.93
C THR A 38 0.46 0.31 -6.02
N ALA A 39 -0.80 0.05 -6.39
CA ALA A 39 -1.96 0.41 -5.58
C ALA A 39 -2.04 -0.43 -4.29
N GLN A 40 -1.75 -1.73 -4.36
CA GLN A 40 -1.69 -2.60 -3.18
C GLN A 40 -0.53 -2.23 -2.25
N LEU A 41 0.62 -1.87 -2.82
CA LEU A 41 1.76 -1.39 -2.03
C LEU A 41 1.44 -0.08 -1.31
N ARG A 42 0.80 0.88 -2.00
CA ARG A 42 0.31 2.13 -1.39
C ARG A 42 -0.71 1.87 -0.29
N MET A 43 -1.61 0.89 -0.48
CA MET A 43 -2.57 0.44 0.53
C MET A 43 -1.88 -0.07 1.79
N LEU A 44 -0.88 -0.97 1.64
CA LEU A 44 -0.09 -1.49 2.76
C LEU A 44 0.63 -0.39 3.54
N PHE A 45 1.29 0.55 2.84
CA PHE A 45 1.95 1.68 3.50
C PHE A 45 0.95 2.57 4.23
N THR A 46 -0.20 2.85 3.61
CA THR A 46 -1.24 3.67 4.24
C THR A 46 -1.74 2.99 5.51
N LEU A 47 -2.08 1.70 5.43
CA LEU A 47 -2.53 0.91 6.58
C LEU A 47 -1.48 0.86 7.70
N ALA A 48 -0.20 0.65 7.38
CA ALA A 48 0.88 0.61 8.35
C ALA A 48 1.03 1.93 9.15
N THR A 49 0.66 3.05 8.55
CA THR A 49 0.67 4.37 9.20
C THR A 49 -0.67 4.77 9.83
N ALA A 50 -1.71 3.96 9.64
CA ALA A 50 -3.11 4.29 9.97
C ALA A 50 -3.79 3.28 10.90
N GLN A 51 -3.11 2.21 11.32
CA GLN A 51 -3.75 1.09 12.01
C GLN A 51 -4.16 1.45 13.45
N PRO A 52 -5.36 1.03 13.91
CA PRO A 52 -6.43 0.38 13.15
C PRO A 52 -7.14 1.33 12.18
N ALA A 53 -7.41 0.88 10.95
CA ALA A 53 -8.12 1.68 9.94
C ALA A 53 -9.29 0.91 9.31
N THR A 54 -10.40 1.60 9.08
CA THR A 54 -11.52 1.09 8.29
C THR A 54 -11.22 1.17 6.79
N VAL A 55 -11.93 0.36 5.99
CA VAL A 55 -11.83 0.42 4.52
C VAL A 55 -12.23 1.80 3.98
N GLY A 56 -13.18 2.48 4.63
CA GLY A 56 -13.58 3.85 4.28
C GLY A 56 -12.46 4.86 4.45
N GLU A 57 -11.80 4.85 5.61
CA GLU A 57 -10.66 5.75 5.87
C GLU A 57 -9.48 5.49 4.93
N LEU A 58 -9.23 4.22 4.58
CA LEU A 58 -8.21 3.87 3.59
C LEU A 58 -8.57 4.41 2.20
N ALA A 59 -9.85 4.35 1.81
CA ALA A 59 -10.33 4.89 0.54
C ALA A 59 -10.12 6.42 0.47
N GLU A 60 -10.49 7.14 1.53
CA GLU A 60 -10.30 8.59 1.63
C GLU A 60 -8.83 8.99 1.57
N ARG A 61 -7.97 8.33 2.35
CA ARG A 61 -6.52 8.63 2.39
C ARG A 61 -5.81 8.36 1.06
N LEU A 62 -6.30 7.40 0.29
CA LEU A 62 -5.72 7.04 -1.00
C LEU A 62 -6.35 7.77 -2.19
N ASP A 63 -7.42 8.54 -1.95
CA ASP A 63 -8.23 9.22 -2.97
C ASP A 63 -8.77 8.23 -4.02
N ILE A 64 -9.40 7.15 -3.54
CA ILE A 64 -10.01 6.09 -4.37
C ILE A 64 -11.43 5.78 -3.92
N SER A 65 -12.21 5.12 -4.79
CA SER A 65 -13.57 4.71 -4.43
C SER A 65 -13.57 3.61 -3.35
N GLY A 66 -14.62 3.58 -2.52
CA GLY A 66 -14.83 2.52 -1.53
C GLY A 66 -14.78 1.10 -2.12
N PRO A 67 -15.46 0.81 -3.24
CA PRO A 67 -15.33 -0.49 -3.92
C PRO A 67 -13.90 -0.84 -4.35
N THR A 68 -13.14 0.13 -4.86
CA THR A 68 -11.72 -0.07 -5.22
C THR A 68 -10.88 -0.38 -3.99
N ALA A 69 -11.06 0.37 -2.89
CA ALA A 69 -10.37 0.13 -1.64
C ALA A 69 -10.70 -1.27 -1.08
N SER A 70 -11.97 -1.66 -1.07
CA SER A 70 -12.40 -3.00 -0.64
C SER A 70 -11.72 -4.09 -1.46
N HIS A 71 -11.75 -3.99 -2.79
CA HIS A 71 -11.10 -4.97 -3.65
C HIS A 71 -9.58 -5.07 -3.41
N LEU A 72 -8.90 -3.94 -3.21
CA LEU A 72 -7.47 -3.94 -2.88
C LEU A 72 -7.20 -4.62 -1.54
N VAL A 73 -8.00 -4.33 -0.51
CA VAL A 73 -7.91 -4.97 0.80
C VAL A 73 -8.19 -6.47 0.70
N ASP A 74 -9.22 -6.90 -0.03
CA ASP A 74 -9.56 -8.30 -0.22
C ASP A 74 -8.40 -9.08 -0.86
N ARG A 75 -7.73 -8.50 -1.86
CA ARG A 75 -6.55 -9.11 -2.49
C ARG A 75 -5.37 -9.21 -1.52
N LEU A 76 -5.18 -8.22 -0.64
CA LEU A 76 -4.13 -8.26 0.39
C LEU A 76 -4.44 -9.27 1.49
N VAL A 77 -5.71 -9.45 1.85
CA VAL A 77 -6.16 -10.50 2.78
C VAL A 77 -5.94 -11.88 2.16
N GLN A 78 -6.30 -12.08 0.89
CA GLN A 78 -6.04 -13.33 0.15
C GLN A 78 -4.56 -13.67 0.08
N ALA A 79 -3.70 -12.66 -0.03
CA ALA A 79 -2.24 -12.81 -0.02
C ALA A 79 -1.66 -13.03 1.40
N GLY A 80 -2.49 -13.00 2.45
CA GLY A 80 -2.04 -13.16 3.84
C GLY A 80 -1.27 -11.97 4.40
N LEU A 81 -1.34 -10.80 3.75
CA LEU A 81 -0.57 -9.60 4.11
C LEU A 81 -1.31 -8.67 5.07
N VAL A 82 -2.64 -8.79 5.14
CA VAL A 82 -3.51 -7.99 6.00
C VAL A 82 -4.55 -8.90 6.64
N SER A 83 -4.95 -8.61 7.87
CA SER A 83 -6.09 -9.23 8.54
C SER A 83 -7.25 -8.24 8.65
N ARG A 84 -8.48 -8.71 8.40
CA ARG A 84 -9.71 -7.95 8.65
C ARG A 84 -10.38 -8.47 9.92
N ALA A 85 -10.80 -7.57 10.79
CA ALA A 85 -11.64 -7.88 11.94
C ALA A 85 -12.97 -7.13 11.80
N GLU A 86 -14.06 -7.71 12.29
CA GLU A 86 -15.31 -6.99 12.48
C GLU A 86 -15.15 -6.03 13.67
N ASP A 87 -15.79 -4.87 13.57
CA ASP A 87 -15.83 -3.91 14.67
C ASP A 87 -16.68 -4.53 15.81
N PRO A 88 -16.12 -4.71 17.03
CA PRO A 88 -16.92 -5.15 18.16
C PRO A 88 -17.91 -4.05 18.53
N ALA A 89 -19.18 -4.26 18.18
CA ALA A 89 -20.30 -3.37 18.49
C ALA A 89 -20.42 -3.01 19.98
#